data_AF-A0A2H3I1A7-F1
#
_entry.id   AF-A0A2H3I1A7-F1
#
_cell.length_a   1.000
_cell.length_b   1.000
_cell.length_c   1.000
_cell.angle_alpha   90.00
_cell.angle_beta   90.00
_cell.angle_gamma   90.00
#
_symmetry.space_group_name_H-M   'P 1'
#
loop_
_entity.id
_entity.type
_entity.pdbx_description
1 polymer ?
#
loop_
_entity_poly.entity_id
_entity_poly.type
_entity_poly.pdbx_seq_one_letter_code
_entity_poly.pdbx_strand_id
1 'polypeptide(L)'
;MSPSQNDVAKHFRALHNPQDPLILTNVYDASTASVIASLPTARALATASFAIAASIGVDDETLTKDQNLAAVKTIVSTAHRVNAALPITVDLQDGYGKDLPSLAATIKEVIAIGAVGCNMEDVNNATGTLRPLDEAVARVRTAVEAAKEAGVPDFVLNARTDVLFQEGATLDDAIARGKAFLEAGACTVFVWGGPQGRGVSKEEVEVLVKELGGMVNVKMTLQEGFLGVQEIRRLGVARLWQGYSYPREIVTQAKNIQAVLSANIAGDVTQESLLVETSQGFSTTLDFDDVPTDVITGIGAISTYSYMNFSGFTTVKIIAAASLGSISIHDADRASSKPNALFSTSVRHGRKARSRWVADTAKLHSAGHSGFFNLNGLYIEPLGEVPRGLIFEIVAWEIRDSEAQNVYNTWIAYTKEGYQDMQYYDLTMFGGSWGRKVNIVEIFTWVPDEDQKEPDWAFCLDDLDIEFLDRRLDE
;
A
#
# COMPACT_ATOMS: atom_id res chain seq x y z
N MET A 1 37.84 -16.11 6.29
CA MET A 1 36.98 -17.24 5.90
C MET A 1 35.60 -16.68 5.59
N SER A 2 34.93 -17.16 4.55
CA SER A 2 33.50 -16.83 4.37
C SER A 2 32.72 -17.34 5.58
N PRO A 3 31.71 -16.60 6.09
CA PRO A 3 30.90 -17.09 7.20
C PRO A 3 30.26 -18.43 6.83
N SER A 4 30.12 -19.33 7.81
CA SER A 4 29.31 -20.53 7.60
C SER A 4 27.85 -20.13 7.44
N GLN A 5 27.02 -20.99 6.83
CA GLN A 5 25.58 -20.72 6.72
C GLN A 5 24.93 -20.51 8.09
N ASN A 6 25.40 -21.22 9.12
CA ASN A 6 24.91 -21.01 10.48
C ASN A 6 25.39 -19.69 11.10
N ASP A 7 26.54 -19.15 10.72
CA ASP A 7 26.94 -17.80 11.14
C ASP A 7 26.01 -16.74 10.54
N VAL A 8 25.59 -16.93 9.28
CA VAL A 8 24.57 -16.09 8.64
C VAL A 8 23.21 -16.23 9.35
N ALA A 9 22.81 -17.46 9.72
CA ALA A 9 21.58 -17.71 10.49
C ALA A 9 21.62 -17.07 11.89
N LYS A 10 22.73 -17.19 12.61
CA LYS A 10 22.96 -16.50 13.89
C LYS A 10 22.84 -15.00 13.75
N HIS A 11 23.46 -14.43 12.73
CA HIS A 11 23.34 -13.01 12.44
C HIS A 11 21.89 -12.61 12.18
N PHE A 12 21.19 -13.37 11.32
CA PHE A 12 19.79 -13.14 11.01
C PHE A 12 18.88 -13.21 12.25
N ARG A 13 19.10 -14.20 13.12
CA ARG A 13 18.41 -14.34 14.40
C ARG A 13 18.63 -13.12 15.30
N ALA A 14 19.86 -12.62 15.37
CA ALA A 14 20.19 -11.43 16.16
C ALA A 14 19.57 -10.13 15.62
N LEU A 15 19.23 -10.07 14.32
CA LEU A 15 18.51 -8.93 13.75
C LEU A 15 17.05 -8.83 14.25
N HIS A 16 16.48 -9.91 14.77
CA HIS A 16 15.12 -9.91 15.35
C HIS A 16 15.16 -9.35 16.77
N ASN A 17 15.40 -8.04 16.87
CA ASN A 17 15.53 -7.32 18.12
C ASN A 17 14.35 -6.34 18.29
N PRO A 18 13.52 -6.48 19.33
CA PRO A 18 12.45 -5.52 19.66
C PRO A 18 12.88 -4.04 19.68
N GLN A 19 14.13 -3.74 20.03
CA GLN A 19 14.65 -2.35 20.11
C GLN A 19 15.11 -1.78 18.75
N ASP A 20 15.34 -2.66 17.78
CA ASP A 20 15.77 -2.29 16.43
C ASP A 20 15.12 -3.23 15.39
N PRO A 21 13.81 -3.05 15.13
CA PRO A 21 13.02 -3.97 14.31
C PRO A 21 13.67 -4.25 12.96
N LEU A 22 13.68 -5.52 12.56
CA LEU A 22 14.12 -5.89 11.22
C LEU A 22 13.04 -5.56 10.19
N ILE A 23 13.36 -4.66 9.26
CA ILE A 23 12.51 -4.35 8.11
C ILE A 23 12.84 -5.31 6.97
N LEU A 24 11.85 -6.06 6.52
CA LEU A 24 11.96 -6.96 5.38
C LEU A 24 11.05 -6.49 4.26
N THR A 25 11.62 -6.43 3.07
CA THR A 25 10.86 -6.33 1.82
C THR A 25 10.85 -7.67 1.12
N ASN A 26 9.83 -7.88 0.29
CA ASN A 26 9.58 -9.16 -0.37
C ASN A 26 10.11 -9.14 -1.80
N VAL A 27 10.92 -10.15 -2.11
CA VAL A 27 11.44 -10.40 -3.46
C VAL A 27 10.82 -11.69 -4.00
N TYR A 28 10.66 -11.78 -5.32
CA TYR A 28 9.93 -12.88 -5.95
C TYR A 28 10.58 -13.38 -7.25
N ASP A 29 11.62 -12.70 -7.73
CA ASP A 29 12.39 -13.10 -8.90
C ASP A 29 13.86 -12.66 -8.78
N ALA A 30 14.65 -12.95 -9.81
CA ALA A 30 16.06 -12.54 -9.86
C ALA A 30 16.22 -11.00 -9.87
N SER A 31 15.33 -10.30 -10.57
CA SER A 31 15.43 -8.85 -10.78
C SER A 31 15.23 -8.09 -9.47
N THR A 32 14.14 -8.39 -8.77
CA THR A 32 13.83 -7.82 -7.45
C THR A 32 14.87 -8.21 -6.42
N ALA A 33 15.34 -9.46 -6.41
CA ALA A 33 16.43 -9.89 -5.54
C ALA A 33 17.71 -9.08 -5.78
N SER A 34 18.10 -8.85 -7.03
CA SER A 34 19.30 -8.09 -7.38
C SER A 34 19.21 -6.63 -6.95
N VAL A 35 18.08 -5.97 -7.23
CA VAL A 35 17.87 -4.56 -6.90
C VAL A 35 17.90 -4.34 -5.40
N ILE A 36 17.11 -5.12 -4.65
CA ILE A 36 17.01 -4.94 -3.19
C ILE A 36 18.30 -5.37 -2.50
N ALA A 37 18.96 -6.46 -2.92
CA ALA A 37 20.24 -6.88 -2.35
C ALA A 37 21.37 -5.84 -2.55
N SER A 38 21.24 -4.97 -3.56
CA SER A 38 22.22 -3.91 -3.84
C SER A 38 22.04 -2.68 -2.96
N LEU A 39 20.93 -2.57 -2.21
CA LEU A 39 20.72 -1.48 -1.26
C LEU A 39 21.69 -1.63 -0.07
N PRO A 40 22.53 -0.63 0.24
CA PRO A 40 23.46 -0.71 1.37
C PRO A 40 22.78 -0.92 2.73
N THR A 41 21.50 -0.58 2.83
CA THR A 41 20.67 -0.69 4.04
C THR A 41 19.92 -2.02 4.15
N ALA A 42 19.93 -2.86 3.11
CA ALA A 42 19.26 -4.16 3.16
C ALA A 42 20.02 -5.11 4.10
N ARG A 43 19.39 -5.46 5.23
CA ARG A 43 19.97 -6.37 6.23
C ARG A 43 19.60 -7.84 6.01
N ALA A 44 18.53 -8.10 5.27
CA ALA A 44 18.04 -9.42 4.88
C ALA A 44 16.97 -9.30 3.78
N LEU A 45 16.66 -10.42 3.12
CA LEU A 45 15.56 -10.52 2.16
C LEU A 45 14.52 -11.54 2.61
N ALA A 46 13.25 -11.30 2.29
CA ALA A 46 12.18 -12.29 2.41
C ALA A 46 11.63 -12.65 1.04
N THR A 47 11.30 -13.91 0.80
CA THR A 47 10.45 -14.26 -0.35
C THR A 47 8.97 -14.12 -0.01
N ALA A 48 8.13 -14.20 -1.04
CA ALA A 48 6.67 -14.05 -0.94
C ALA A 48 6.02 -15.11 -1.84
N SER A 49 5.30 -16.08 -1.28
CA SER A 49 4.70 -17.15 -2.10
C SER A 49 3.70 -16.58 -3.10
N PHE A 50 2.83 -15.67 -2.67
CA PHE A 50 1.85 -14.99 -3.51
C PHE A 50 2.49 -14.28 -4.72
N ALA A 51 3.59 -13.57 -4.49
CA ALA A 51 4.30 -12.85 -5.53
C ALA A 51 5.06 -13.79 -6.48
N ILE A 52 5.64 -14.87 -5.95
CA ILE A 52 6.27 -15.92 -6.75
C ILE A 52 5.23 -16.60 -7.65
N ALA A 53 4.08 -17.00 -7.08
CA ALA A 53 2.97 -17.61 -7.80
C ALA A 53 2.51 -16.72 -8.96
N ALA A 54 2.24 -15.45 -8.66
CA ALA A 54 1.87 -14.45 -9.66
C ALA A 54 2.94 -14.31 -10.77
N SER A 55 4.22 -14.31 -10.41
CA SER A 55 5.32 -14.15 -11.39
C SER A 55 5.45 -15.32 -12.37
N ILE A 56 5.02 -16.52 -11.97
CA ILE A 56 5.05 -17.72 -12.82
C ILE A 56 3.67 -18.07 -13.38
N GLY A 57 2.66 -17.22 -13.16
CA GLY A 57 1.32 -17.36 -13.72
C GLY A 57 0.45 -18.44 -13.07
N VAL A 58 0.63 -18.71 -11.78
CA VAL A 58 -0.23 -19.61 -10.99
C VAL A 58 -0.83 -18.89 -9.79
N ASP A 59 -1.93 -19.41 -9.26
CA ASP A 59 -2.51 -18.91 -8.01
C ASP A 59 -1.66 -19.38 -6.82
N ASP A 60 -1.59 -18.58 -5.74
CA ASP A 60 -0.78 -18.89 -4.55
C ASP A 60 -1.22 -20.22 -3.93
N GLU A 61 -2.53 -20.46 -3.87
CA GLU A 61 -3.14 -21.69 -3.38
C GLU A 61 -2.73 -22.94 -4.18
N THR A 62 -2.28 -22.76 -5.42
CA THR A 62 -1.85 -23.85 -6.32
C THR A 62 -0.33 -23.90 -6.52
N LEU A 63 0.42 -22.97 -5.91
CA LEU A 63 1.87 -22.93 -6.01
C LEU A 63 2.47 -24.19 -5.38
N THR A 64 3.05 -25.06 -6.21
CA THR A 64 3.67 -26.29 -5.72
C THR A 64 5.01 -26.00 -5.03
N LYS A 65 5.43 -26.94 -4.14
CA LYS A 65 6.75 -26.91 -3.50
C LYS A 65 7.87 -26.69 -4.52
N ASP A 66 7.87 -27.49 -5.59
CA ASP A 66 8.94 -27.48 -6.58
C ASP A 66 9.01 -26.15 -7.34
N GLN A 67 7.86 -25.55 -7.66
CA GLN A 67 7.79 -24.21 -8.26
C GLN A 67 8.35 -23.14 -7.32
N ASN A 68 7.92 -23.14 -6.05
CA ASN A 68 8.41 -22.17 -5.07
C ASN A 68 9.92 -22.30 -4.86
N LEU A 69 10.42 -23.52 -4.62
CA LEU A 69 11.85 -23.77 -4.39
C LEU A 69 12.72 -23.47 -5.63
N ALA A 70 12.20 -23.65 -6.84
CA ALA A 70 12.90 -23.24 -8.06
C ALA A 70 13.09 -21.71 -8.14
N ALA A 71 12.05 -20.93 -7.82
CA ALA A 71 12.14 -19.48 -7.75
C ALA A 71 13.10 -19.03 -6.63
N VAL A 72 12.96 -19.61 -5.43
CA VAL A 72 13.82 -19.34 -4.28
C VAL A 72 15.29 -19.60 -4.61
N LYS A 73 15.62 -20.70 -5.30
CA LYS A 73 16.99 -20.98 -5.73
C LYS A 73 17.57 -19.89 -6.62
N THR A 74 16.75 -19.35 -7.53
CA THR A 74 17.15 -18.25 -8.41
C THR A 74 17.34 -16.94 -7.64
N ILE A 75 16.45 -16.65 -6.69
CA ILE A 75 16.53 -15.49 -5.79
C ILE A 75 17.81 -15.56 -4.93
N VAL A 76 18.03 -16.68 -4.25
CA VAL A 76 19.18 -16.87 -3.34
C VAL A 76 20.49 -16.74 -4.10
N SER A 77 20.63 -17.45 -5.23
CA SER A 77 21.84 -17.33 -6.05
C SER A 77 22.06 -15.91 -6.58
N THR A 78 21.00 -15.16 -6.89
CA THR A 78 21.13 -13.77 -7.35
C THR A 78 21.54 -12.82 -6.24
N ALA A 79 20.88 -12.88 -5.09
CA ALA A 79 21.22 -12.07 -3.93
C ALA A 79 22.65 -12.36 -3.44
N HIS A 80 23.07 -13.62 -3.41
CA HIS A 80 24.43 -14.00 -2.98
C HIS A 80 25.53 -13.60 -3.96
N ARG A 81 25.22 -13.36 -5.24
CA ARG A 81 26.17 -12.72 -6.17
C ARG A 81 26.46 -11.26 -5.80
N VAL A 82 25.47 -10.56 -5.23
CA VAL A 82 25.61 -9.18 -4.77
C VAL A 82 26.22 -9.13 -3.38
N ASN A 83 25.70 -9.93 -2.46
CA ASN A 83 26.17 -10.04 -1.09
C ASN A 83 26.07 -11.50 -0.61
N ALA A 84 27.20 -12.20 -0.63
CA ALA A 84 27.29 -13.63 -0.32
C ALA A 84 26.91 -14.01 1.13
N ALA A 85 26.84 -13.04 2.03
CA ALA A 85 26.46 -13.24 3.43
C ALA A 85 25.08 -12.67 3.76
N LEU A 86 24.31 -12.19 2.78
CA LEU A 86 22.98 -11.63 3.00
C LEU A 86 22.01 -12.74 3.46
N PRO A 87 21.38 -12.60 4.64
CA PRO A 87 20.36 -13.54 5.08
C PRO A 87 19.12 -13.51 4.18
N ILE A 88 18.58 -14.69 3.89
CA ILE A 88 17.37 -14.84 3.09
C ILE A 88 16.41 -15.77 3.85
N THR A 89 15.18 -15.31 4.07
CA THR A 89 14.08 -16.08 4.64
C THR A 89 13.04 -16.39 3.57
N VAL A 90 12.54 -17.62 3.57
CA VAL A 90 11.64 -18.13 2.52
C VAL A 90 10.21 -18.24 3.01
N ASP A 91 9.25 -17.76 2.25
CA ASP A 91 7.84 -18.07 2.50
C ASP A 91 7.49 -19.46 2.01
N LEU A 92 7.19 -20.37 2.94
CA LEU A 92 6.90 -21.78 2.66
C LEU A 92 5.42 -22.11 2.78
N GLN A 93 4.54 -21.11 2.87
CA GLN A 93 3.12 -21.32 3.17
C GLN A 93 2.96 -22.23 4.40
N ASP A 94 2.25 -23.35 4.28
CA ASP A 94 2.07 -24.32 5.36
C ASP A 94 3.25 -25.30 5.55
N GLY A 95 4.30 -25.16 4.76
CA GLY A 95 5.50 -26.00 4.74
C GLY A 95 5.50 -27.11 3.68
N TYR A 96 4.47 -27.20 2.83
CA TYR A 96 4.30 -28.15 1.71
C TYR A 96 4.32 -29.65 2.06
N GLY A 97 4.56 -30.01 3.33
CA GLY A 97 4.60 -31.38 3.81
C GLY A 97 3.27 -31.85 4.39
N LYS A 98 2.71 -32.93 3.83
CA LYS A 98 1.49 -33.59 4.33
C LYS A 98 1.66 -34.21 5.72
N ASP A 99 2.90 -34.44 6.13
CA ASP A 99 3.30 -35.06 7.39
C ASP A 99 4.62 -34.44 7.90
N LEU A 100 5.00 -34.75 9.13
CA LEU A 100 6.21 -34.19 9.75
C LEU A 100 7.50 -34.59 9.00
N PRO A 101 7.69 -35.85 8.52
CA PRO A 101 8.88 -36.20 7.75
C PRO A 101 9.02 -35.42 6.43
N SER A 102 7.93 -35.21 5.70
CA SER A 102 7.95 -34.41 4.47
C SER A 102 8.24 -32.94 4.75
N LEU A 103 7.69 -32.37 5.83
CA LEU A 103 8.06 -31.02 6.29
C LEU A 103 9.56 -30.92 6.61
N ALA A 104 10.11 -31.87 7.35
CA ALA A 104 11.54 -31.90 7.68
C ALA A 104 12.42 -31.96 6.42
N ALA A 105 12.00 -32.71 5.39
CA ALA A 105 12.67 -32.74 4.10
C ALA A 105 12.64 -31.37 3.40
N THR A 106 11.48 -30.69 3.37
CA THR A 106 11.35 -29.33 2.82
C THR A 106 12.31 -28.35 3.49
N ILE A 107 12.41 -28.37 4.82
CA ILE A 107 13.34 -27.49 5.55
C ILE A 107 14.81 -27.77 5.18
N LYS A 108 15.18 -29.04 5.05
CA LYS A 108 16.53 -29.44 4.61
C LYS A 108 16.82 -28.98 3.18
N GLU A 109 15.85 -29.05 2.28
CA GLU A 109 15.96 -28.55 0.91
C GLU A 109 16.15 -27.02 0.88
N VAL A 110 15.38 -26.27 1.67
CA VAL A 110 15.49 -24.81 1.78
C VAL A 110 16.87 -24.39 2.29
N ILE A 111 17.39 -25.10 3.29
CA ILE A 111 18.74 -24.89 3.80
C ILE A 111 19.78 -25.23 2.72
N ALA A 112 19.62 -26.34 2.00
CA ALA A 112 20.53 -26.71 0.92
C ALA A 112 20.57 -25.67 -0.23
N ILE A 113 19.48 -24.91 -0.42
CA ILE A 113 19.44 -23.79 -1.38
C ILE A 113 20.26 -22.57 -0.89
N GLY A 114 20.50 -22.44 0.41
CA GLY A 114 21.27 -21.35 1.01
C GLY A 114 20.45 -20.38 1.86
N ALA A 115 19.15 -20.64 2.06
CA ALA A 115 18.32 -19.83 2.96
C ALA A 115 18.63 -20.14 4.43
N VAL A 116 18.34 -19.17 5.30
CA VAL A 116 18.63 -19.25 6.75
C VAL A 116 17.40 -18.99 7.63
N GLY A 117 16.23 -18.86 7.02
CA GLY A 117 14.96 -18.78 7.72
C GLY A 117 13.79 -19.12 6.84
N CYS A 118 12.62 -19.29 7.46
CA CYS A 118 11.37 -19.38 6.74
C CYS A 118 10.19 -18.73 7.48
N ASN A 119 9.14 -18.45 6.72
CA ASN A 119 7.80 -18.21 7.23
C ASN A 119 6.98 -19.49 7.02
N MET A 120 6.23 -19.93 8.04
CA MET A 120 5.38 -21.12 7.97
C MET A 120 4.06 -20.88 8.72
N GLU A 121 2.92 -21.11 8.06
CA GLU A 121 1.59 -20.87 8.60
C GLU A 121 0.93 -22.13 9.19
N ASP A 122 -0.04 -21.92 10.08
CA ASP A 122 -0.75 -23.00 10.80
C ASP A 122 -2.03 -23.46 10.10
N VAL A 123 -2.34 -22.95 8.91
CA VAL A 123 -3.46 -23.39 8.06
C VAL A 123 -3.03 -24.56 7.18
N ASN A 124 -3.86 -25.60 7.10
CA ASN A 124 -3.68 -26.67 6.14
C ASN A 124 -4.20 -26.21 4.78
N ASN A 125 -3.30 -25.93 3.85
CA ASN A 125 -3.67 -25.36 2.56
C ASN A 125 -4.42 -26.34 1.65
N ALA A 126 -4.25 -27.65 1.87
CA ALA A 126 -5.00 -28.66 1.14
C ALA A 126 -6.49 -28.68 1.54
N THR A 127 -6.82 -28.27 2.77
CA THR A 127 -8.19 -28.28 3.29
C THR A 127 -8.76 -26.89 3.54
N GLY A 128 -7.92 -25.85 3.54
CA GLY A 128 -8.28 -24.49 3.93
C GLY A 128 -8.60 -24.32 5.42
N THR A 129 -8.26 -25.31 6.26
CA THR A 129 -8.66 -25.32 7.68
C THR A 129 -7.48 -25.05 8.60
N LEU A 130 -7.71 -24.28 9.65
CA LEU A 130 -6.73 -24.07 10.71
C LEU A 130 -6.38 -25.40 11.39
N ARG A 131 -5.08 -25.67 11.56
CA ARG A 131 -4.65 -26.88 12.28
C ARG A 131 -4.95 -26.76 13.78
N PRO A 132 -5.26 -27.89 14.45
CA PRO A 132 -5.20 -27.99 15.90
C PRO A 132 -3.86 -27.48 16.44
N LEU A 133 -3.89 -26.86 17.62
CA LEU A 133 -2.71 -26.21 18.20
C LEU A 133 -1.54 -27.18 18.39
N ASP A 134 -1.82 -28.39 18.86
CA ASP A 134 -0.83 -29.46 19.07
C ASP A 134 -0.16 -29.89 17.77
N GLU A 135 -0.93 -30.04 16.69
CA GLU A 135 -0.40 -30.32 15.36
C GLU A 135 0.48 -29.16 14.85
N ALA A 136 0.02 -27.92 14.97
CA ALA A 136 0.78 -26.75 14.55
C ALA A 136 2.11 -26.61 15.32
N VAL A 137 2.08 -26.83 16.64
CA VAL A 137 3.29 -26.85 17.50
C VAL A 137 4.24 -27.97 17.10
N ALA A 138 3.74 -29.17 16.80
CA ALA A 138 4.57 -30.29 16.34
C ALA A 138 5.29 -29.96 15.02
N ARG A 139 4.62 -29.26 14.09
CA ARG A 139 5.22 -28.79 12.84
C ARG A 139 6.33 -27.75 13.08
N VAL A 140 6.08 -26.76 13.95
CA VAL A 140 7.09 -25.75 14.35
C VAL A 140 8.34 -26.44 14.91
N ARG A 141 8.17 -27.37 15.86
CA ARG A 141 9.28 -28.12 16.46
C ARG A 141 10.05 -28.93 15.42
N THR A 142 9.32 -29.62 14.54
CA THR A 142 9.91 -30.43 13.46
C THR A 142 10.77 -29.57 12.54
N ALA A 143 10.32 -28.37 12.19
CA ALA A 143 11.09 -27.46 11.33
C ALA A 143 12.40 -27.01 12.00
N VAL A 144 12.36 -26.66 13.29
CA VAL A 144 13.55 -26.26 14.06
C VAL A 144 14.53 -27.43 14.20
N GLU A 145 14.04 -28.63 14.50
CA GLU A 145 14.86 -29.84 14.64
C GLU A 145 15.50 -30.23 13.30
N ALA A 146 14.74 -30.20 12.21
CA ALA A 146 15.26 -30.49 10.87
C ALA A 146 16.37 -29.52 10.45
N ALA A 147 16.24 -28.24 10.81
CA ALA A 147 17.28 -27.25 10.54
C ALA A 147 18.57 -27.49 11.32
N LYS A 148 18.44 -27.89 12.59
CA LYS A 148 19.57 -28.30 13.43
C LYS A 148 20.28 -29.53 12.85
N GLU A 149 19.51 -30.54 12.41
CA GLU A 149 20.07 -31.73 11.75
C GLU A 149 20.78 -31.39 10.43
N ALA A 150 20.33 -30.35 9.73
CA ALA A 150 20.96 -29.85 8.50
C ALA A 150 22.23 -29.01 8.76
N GLY A 151 22.62 -28.81 10.02
CA GLY A 151 23.80 -28.02 10.39
C GLY A 151 23.55 -26.52 10.54
N VAL A 152 22.28 -26.08 10.60
CA VAL A 152 21.89 -24.67 10.81
C VAL A 152 21.01 -24.56 12.07
N PRO A 153 21.53 -24.84 13.28
CA PRO A 153 20.77 -24.78 14.53
C PRO A 153 20.16 -23.41 14.84
N ASP A 154 20.70 -22.33 14.28
CA ASP A 154 20.21 -20.97 14.50
C ASP A 154 19.19 -20.50 13.46
N PHE A 155 18.72 -21.41 12.59
CA PHE A 155 17.72 -21.13 11.56
C PHE A 155 16.51 -20.38 12.12
N VAL A 156 16.05 -19.36 11.41
CA VAL A 156 15.02 -18.44 11.87
C VAL A 156 13.67 -18.87 11.32
N LEU A 157 12.87 -19.51 12.16
CA LEU A 157 11.47 -19.79 11.86
C LEU A 157 10.58 -18.63 12.35
N ASN A 158 9.88 -17.98 11.42
CA ASN A 158 8.78 -17.07 11.70
C ASN A 158 7.46 -17.84 11.59
N ALA A 159 6.90 -18.23 12.73
CA ALA A 159 5.66 -19.01 12.77
C ALA A 159 4.46 -18.08 12.57
N ARG A 160 3.70 -18.26 11.50
CA ARG A 160 2.50 -17.50 11.21
C ARG A 160 1.28 -18.20 11.78
N THR A 161 0.39 -17.42 12.40
CA THR A 161 -0.94 -17.88 12.78
C THR A 161 -2.02 -17.10 12.04
N ASP A 162 -2.96 -17.85 11.46
CA ASP A 162 -4.15 -17.31 10.80
C ASP A 162 -5.40 -17.57 11.64
N VAL A 163 -5.26 -17.81 12.95
CA VAL A 163 -6.39 -18.10 13.83
C VAL A 163 -7.46 -17.03 13.82
N LEU A 164 -7.09 -15.76 13.65
CA LEU A 164 -8.02 -14.63 13.55
C LEU A 164 -8.89 -14.66 12.29
N PHE A 165 -8.66 -15.59 11.36
CA PHE A 165 -9.54 -15.86 10.24
C PHE A 165 -10.72 -16.77 10.61
N GLN A 166 -10.65 -17.47 11.75
CA GLN A 166 -11.74 -18.31 12.19
C GLN A 166 -12.85 -17.46 12.82
N GLU A 167 -14.09 -17.79 12.49
CA GLU A 167 -15.26 -17.12 13.07
C GLU A 167 -15.24 -17.26 14.60
N GLY A 168 -15.39 -16.13 15.30
CA GLY A 168 -15.38 -16.09 16.76
C GLY A 168 -14.00 -16.23 17.42
N ALA A 169 -12.92 -16.35 16.66
CA ALA A 169 -11.57 -16.34 17.23
C ALA A 169 -11.20 -14.97 17.81
N THR A 170 -10.40 -15.01 18.86
CA THR A 170 -10.01 -13.84 19.65
C THR A 170 -8.50 -13.61 19.59
N LEU A 171 -8.08 -12.43 20.04
CA LEU A 171 -6.65 -12.13 20.21
C LEU A 171 -5.97 -13.09 21.20
N ASP A 172 -6.69 -13.54 22.23
CA ASP A 172 -6.18 -14.51 23.21
C ASP A 172 -5.83 -15.86 22.55
N ASP A 173 -6.60 -16.29 21.55
CA ASP A 173 -6.29 -17.49 20.76
C ASP A 173 -4.99 -17.33 19.97
N ALA A 174 -4.76 -16.15 19.40
CA ALA A 174 -3.52 -15.80 18.70
C ALA A 174 -2.31 -15.74 19.66
N ILE A 175 -2.51 -15.18 20.86
CA ILE A 175 -1.48 -15.12 21.91
C ILE A 175 -1.14 -16.53 22.40
N ALA A 176 -2.12 -17.39 22.64
CA ALA A 176 -1.91 -18.76 23.08
C ALA A 176 -1.10 -19.57 22.04
N ARG A 177 -1.47 -19.46 20.76
CA ARG A 177 -0.69 -20.04 19.64
C ARG A 177 0.72 -19.48 19.57
N GLY A 178 0.85 -18.16 19.64
CA GLY A 178 2.15 -17.49 19.59
C GLY A 178 3.10 -17.94 20.70
N LYS A 179 2.63 -18.00 21.95
CA LYS A 179 3.43 -18.49 23.09
C LYS A 179 3.89 -19.93 22.86
N ALA A 180 2.99 -20.80 22.41
CA ALA A 180 3.32 -22.20 22.14
C ALA A 180 4.33 -22.36 20.98
N PHE A 181 4.25 -21.51 19.94
CA PHE A 181 5.21 -21.52 18.84
C PHE A 181 6.59 -21.05 19.27
N LEU A 182 6.68 -19.99 20.09
CA LEU A 182 7.94 -19.52 20.66
C LEU A 182 8.58 -20.58 21.57
N GLU A 183 7.78 -21.22 22.43
CA GLU A 183 8.25 -22.33 23.29
C GLU A 183 8.75 -23.52 22.47
N ALA A 184 8.12 -23.80 21.31
CA ALA A 184 8.55 -24.84 20.39
C ALA A 184 9.81 -24.49 19.57
N GLY A 185 10.32 -23.26 19.69
CA GLY A 185 11.59 -22.83 19.10
C GLY A 185 11.47 -21.84 17.94
N ALA A 186 10.27 -21.36 17.60
CA ALA A 186 10.11 -20.27 16.65
C ALA A 186 10.88 -19.03 17.11
N CYS A 187 11.47 -18.30 16.18
CA CYS A 187 12.18 -17.06 16.46
C CYS A 187 11.21 -15.89 16.64
N THR A 188 10.18 -15.81 15.81
CA THR A 188 9.14 -14.79 15.85
C THR A 188 7.78 -15.38 15.51
N VAL A 189 6.72 -14.68 15.90
CA VAL A 189 5.33 -15.02 15.58
C VAL A 189 4.73 -13.95 14.68
N PHE A 190 4.11 -14.37 13.57
CA PHE A 190 3.35 -13.48 12.69
C PHE A 190 1.86 -13.71 12.85
N VAL A 191 1.14 -12.74 13.40
CA VAL A 191 -0.32 -12.75 13.45
C VAL A 191 -0.85 -12.00 12.23
N TRP A 192 -1.46 -12.69 11.26
CA TRP A 192 -1.75 -12.08 9.95
C TRP A 192 -2.99 -11.18 9.95
N GLY A 193 -4.09 -11.64 10.55
CA GLY A 193 -5.37 -10.90 10.53
C GLY A 193 -6.17 -11.02 9.23
N GLY A 194 -5.79 -11.93 8.33
CA GLY A 194 -6.61 -12.41 7.22
C GLY A 194 -6.55 -11.61 5.90
N PRO A 195 -7.07 -12.18 4.79
CA PRO A 195 -6.96 -11.63 3.44
C PRO A 195 -7.88 -10.43 3.18
N GLN A 196 -8.95 -10.25 3.96
CA GLN A 196 -9.90 -9.13 3.83
C GLN A 196 -9.46 -7.86 4.57
N GLY A 197 -8.24 -7.84 5.13
CA GLY A 197 -7.67 -6.63 5.69
C GLY A 197 -8.21 -6.22 7.07
N ARG A 198 -8.88 -7.12 7.82
CA ARG A 198 -9.10 -6.88 9.27
C ARG A 198 -7.78 -6.53 9.94
N GLY A 199 -6.71 -7.23 9.52
CA GLY A 199 -5.36 -6.99 10.00
C GLY A 199 -5.28 -7.19 11.51
N VAL A 200 -4.32 -6.52 12.12
CA VAL A 200 -4.16 -6.45 13.56
C VAL A 200 -4.12 -4.97 13.91
N SER A 201 -5.04 -4.51 14.78
CA SER A 201 -5.09 -3.09 15.15
C SER A 201 -3.84 -2.69 15.94
N LYS A 202 -3.62 -1.38 16.10
CA LYS A 202 -2.53 -0.86 16.94
C LYS A 202 -2.58 -1.41 18.37
N GLU A 203 -3.77 -1.41 18.98
CA GLU A 203 -4.01 -1.89 20.34
C GLU A 203 -3.77 -3.39 20.44
N GLU A 204 -4.18 -4.15 19.42
CA GLU A 204 -3.91 -5.59 19.35
C GLU A 204 -2.40 -5.86 19.20
N VAL A 205 -1.66 -5.06 18.42
CA VAL A 205 -0.20 -5.15 18.32
C VAL A 205 0.47 -4.83 19.65
N GLU A 206 0.02 -3.80 20.38
CA GLU A 206 0.53 -3.46 21.72
C GLU A 206 0.40 -4.65 22.68
N VAL A 207 -0.75 -5.31 22.68
CA VAL A 207 -0.99 -6.49 23.50
C VAL A 207 -0.11 -7.65 23.04
N LEU A 208 0.00 -7.92 21.73
CA LEU A 208 0.84 -8.98 21.20
C LEU A 208 2.32 -8.78 21.54
N VAL A 209 2.84 -7.56 21.41
CA VAL A 209 4.23 -7.26 21.78
C VAL A 209 4.45 -7.55 23.27
N LYS A 210 3.56 -7.07 24.13
CA LYS A 210 3.65 -7.33 25.57
C LYS A 210 3.62 -8.83 25.88
N GLU A 211 2.67 -9.56 25.33
CA GLU A 211 2.41 -10.96 25.67
C GLU A 211 3.40 -11.95 25.02
N LEU A 212 4.03 -11.56 23.91
CA LEU A 212 5.02 -12.36 23.17
C LEU A 212 6.46 -11.85 23.33
N GLY A 213 6.70 -10.94 24.29
CA GLY A 213 8.03 -10.42 24.60
C GLY A 213 8.70 -9.65 23.46
N GLY A 214 7.91 -9.00 22.60
CA GLY A 214 8.37 -8.25 21.43
C GLY A 214 8.75 -9.12 20.22
N MET A 215 8.70 -10.45 20.33
CA MET A 215 9.04 -11.38 19.25
C MET A 215 7.91 -11.55 18.22
N VAL A 216 7.35 -10.43 17.79
CA VAL A 216 6.22 -10.35 16.85
C VAL A 216 6.72 -9.86 15.50
N ASN A 217 6.14 -10.41 14.44
CA ASN A 217 6.17 -9.88 13.09
C ASN A 217 4.81 -9.26 12.78
N VAL A 218 4.79 -8.03 12.26
CA VAL A 218 3.55 -7.36 11.85
C VAL A 218 3.62 -7.00 10.37
N LYS A 219 2.47 -7.12 9.69
CA LYS A 219 2.30 -6.58 8.35
C LYS A 219 2.28 -5.06 8.43
N MET A 220 3.14 -4.40 7.67
CA MET A 220 3.08 -2.97 7.47
C MET A 220 2.05 -2.69 6.37
N THR A 221 1.01 -1.92 6.71
CA THR A 221 0.07 -1.37 5.74
C THR A 221 0.35 0.13 5.68
N LEU A 222 0.76 0.63 4.52
CA LEU A 222 0.97 2.06 4.28
C LEU A 222 -0.38 2.72 4.01
N GLN A 223 -1.21 2.82 5.05
CA GLN A 223 -2.53 3.48 5.07
C GLN A 223 -2.67 4.24 6.39
N GLU A 224 -3.40 5.35 6.39
CA GLU A 224 -3.65 6.13 7.61
C GLU A 224 -4.48 5.31 8.62
N GLY A 225 -4.16 5.44 9.93
CA GLY A 225 -4.72 4.59 11.00
C GLY A 225 -3.98 3.27 11.25
N PHE A 226 -3.00 2.90 10.41
CA PHE A 226 -2.12 1.75 10.60
C PHE A 226 -0.71 2.18 11.04
N LEU A 227 -0.02 1.29 11.74
CA LEU A 227 1.25 1.59 12.39
C LEU A 227 2.38 1.92 11.41
N GLY A 228 3.01 3.09 11.54
CA GLY A 228 4.21 3.46 10.80
C GLY A 228 5.51 2.89 11.39
N VAL A 229 6.61 2.85 10.63
CA VAL A 229 7.90 2.24 11.05
C VAL A 229 8.40 2.76 12.41
N GLN A 230 8.27 4.07 12.67
CA GLN A 230 8.71 4.67 13.94
C GLN A 230 7.80 4.31 15.12
N GLU A 231 6.50 4.12 14.86
CA GLU A 231 5.56 3.67 15.87
C GLU A 231 5.78 2.20 16.19
N ILE A 232 5.98 1.35 15.18
CA ILE A 232 6.31 -0.06 15.34
C ILE A 232 7.61 -0.25 16.12
N ARG A 233 8.60 0.62 15.89
CA ARG A 233 9.83 0.66 16.68
C ARG A 233 9.56 1.02 18.15
N ARG A 234 8.71 2.02 18.42
CA ARG A 234 8.32 2.39 19.79
C ARG A 234 7.55 1.28 20.50
N LEU A 235 6.78 0.50 19.74
CA LEU A 235 6.01 -0.62 20.26
C LEU A 235 6.86 -1.82 20.64
N GLY A 236 8.05 -1.99 20.07
CA GLY A 236 8.97 -3.08 20.43
C GLY A 236 8.78 -4.35 19.59
N VAL A 237 8.42 -4.21 18.31
CA VAL A 237 8.24 -5.33 17.39
C VAL A 237 9.59 -5.81 16.84
N ALA A 238 9.83 -7.12 16.76
CA ALA A 238 11.10 -7.66 16.26
C ALA A 238 11.24 -7.66 14.72
N ARG A 239 10.12 -7.77 13.99
CA ARG A 239 10.11 -7.91 12.52
C ARG A 239 8.96 -7.16 11.85
N LEU A 240 9.24 -6.61 10.67
CA LEU A 240 8.31 -5.88 9.81
C LEU A 240 8.22 -6.53 8.44
N TRP A 241 6.99 -6.75 7.96
CA TRP A 241 6.70 -7.34 6.65
C TRP A 241 5.92 -6.37 5.75
N GLN A 242 6.48 -5.95 4.61
CA GLN A 242 5.92 -4.90 3.75
C GLN A 242 4.79 -5.35 2.80
N GLY A 243 4.47 -6.64 2.73
CA GLY A 243 3.38 -7.15 1.87
C GLY A 243 3.74 -7.29 0.38
N TYR A 244 2.72 -7.53 -0.46
CA TYR A 244 2.86 -7.88 -1.88
C TYR A 244 2.44 -6.75 -2.85
N SER A 245 2.75 -5.48 -2.58
CA SER A 245 2.34 -4.36 -3.46
C SER A 245 3.04 -4.39 -4.83
N TYR A 246 4.29 -4.88 -4.91
CA TYR A 246 5.13 -4.81 -6.12
C TYR A 246 4.68 -5.62 -7.35
N PRO A 247 4.13 -6.86 -7.25
CA PRO A 247 3.67 -7.62 -8.42
C PRO A 247 2.59 -6.90 -9.25
N ARG A 248 1.78 -6.02 -8.64
CA ARG A 248 0.75 -5.26 -9.38
C ARG A 248 1.36 -4.31 -10.40
N GLU A 249 2.46 -3.64 -10.07
CA GLU A 249 3.13 -2.69 -10.97
C GLU A 249 3.80 -3.40 -12.16
N ILE A 250 4.42 -4.57 -11.94
CA ILE A 250 5.04 -5.36 -13.02
C ILE A 250 3.99 -6.02 -13.92
N VAL A 251 2.89 -6.53 -13.36
CA VAL A 251 1.76 -7.07 -14.16
C VAL A 251 1.15 -5.96 -15.03
N THR A 252 1.06 -4.74 -14.53
CA THR A 252 0.66 -3.56 -15.34
C THR A 252 1.63 -3.37 -16.50
N GLN A 253 2.95 -3.39 -16.26
CA GLN A 253 3.94 -3.26 -17.31
C GLN A 253 3.91 -4.42 -18.34
N ALA A 254 3.66 -5.66 -17.92
CA ALA A 254 3.55 -6.82 -18.79
C ALA A 254 2.28 -6.81 -19.65
N LYS A 255 1.14 -6.37 -19.10
CA LYS A 255 -0.09 -6.12 -19.87
C LYS A 255 0.12 -5.06 -20.95
N ASN A 256 0.94 -4.05 -20.66
CA ASN A 256 1.33 -3.04 -21.65
C ASN A 256 2.17 -3.67 -22.78
N ILE A 257 3.14 -4.53 -22.45
CA ILE A 257 3.94 -5.27 -23.45
C ILE A 257 3.06 -6.23 -24.28
N GLN A 258 2.10 -6.92 -23.65
CA GLN A 258 1.15 -7.82 -24.32
C GLN A 258 0.26 -7.09 -25.32
N ALA A 259 -0.23 -5.90 -24.98
CA ALA A 259 -1.00 -5.06 -25.88
C ALA A 259 -0.17 -4.67 -27.12
N VAL A 260 1.10 -4.29 -26.92
CA VAL A 260 2.05 -3.96 -27.99
C VAL A 260 2.35 -5.17 -28.89
N LEU A 261 2.57 -6.35 -28.32
CA LEU A 261 2.81 -7.59 -29.08
C LEU A 261 1.58 -8.03 -29.88
N SER A 262 0.37 -7.88 -29.33
CA SER A 262 -0.88 -8.24 -30.00
C SER A 262 -1.16 -7.34 -31.20
N ALA A 263 -0.78 -6.06 -31.13
CA ALA A 263 -0.84 -5.12 -32.24
C ALA A 263 0.16 -5.48 -33.36
N ASN A 264 1.39 -5.87 -33.01
CA ASN A 264 2.43 -6.23 -33.98
C ASN A 264 2.15 -7.54 -34.75
N ILE A 265 1.50 -8.52 -34.14
CA ILE A 265 1.20 -9.83 -34.78
C ILE A 265 0.07 -9.72 -35.82
N ALA A 266 -0.79 -8.71 -35.71
CA ALA A 266 -1.90 -8.48 -36.64
C ALA A 266 -1.45 -8.02 -38.05
N GLY A 267 -0.14 -7.82 -38.28
CA GLY A 267 0.44 -7.59 -39.61
C GLY A 267 0.31 -6.17 -40.15
N ASP A 268 -0.36 -5.28 -39.43
CA ASP A 268 -0.29 -3.84 -39.67
C ASP A 268 0.93 -3.28 -38.93
N VAL A 269 1.60 -2.26 -39.51
CA VAL A 269 2.56 -1.31 -38.89
C VAL A 269 4.03 -1.45 -39.38
N THR A 270 4.51 -0.40 -40.08
CA THR A 270 5.87 -0.22 -40.64
C THR A 270 6.80 0.59 -39.73
N GLN A 271 8.09 0.70 -40.07
CA GLN A 271 9.15 1.34 -39.27
C GLN A 271 8.99 2.85 -38.98
N GLU A 272 8.06 3.55 -39.65
CA GLU A 272 7.68 4.94 -39.32
C GLU A 272 6.56 5.01 -38.27
N SER A 273 5.72 3.99 -38.16
CA SER A 273 4.72 3.88 -37.10
C SER A 273 5.30 3.35 -35.77
N LEU A 274 6.59 2.98 -35.79
CA LEU A 274 7.44 2.62 -34.65
C LEU A 274 7.77 3.80 -33.69
N LEU A 275 7.31 5.02 -33.98
CA LEU A 275 7.46 6.22 -33.12
C LEU A 275 6.14 6.74 -32.52
N VAL A 276 5.02 6.04 -32.76
CA VAL A 276 3.67 6.64 -32.60
C VAL A 276 3.01 6.43 -31.24
N GLU A 277 3.37 5.42 -30.42
CA GLU A 277 2.74 5.24 -29.08
C GLU A 277 3.72 5.24 -27.89
N THR A 278 4.95 5.74 -28.07
CA THR A 278 5.89 5.98 -26.96
C THR A 278 5.65 7.33 -26.27
N SER A 279 4.40 7.73 -26.04
CA SER A 279 4.10 8.90 -25.22
C SER A 279 2.72 8.84 -24.61
N GLN A 280 2.63 8.36 -23.39
CA GLN A 280 1.38 8.52 -22.65
C GLN A 280 1.72 8.93 -21.24
N GLY A 281 1.55 10.24 -21.04
CA GLY A 281 1.25 10.90 -19.79
C GLY A 281 2.21 10.77 -18.61
N PHE A 282 2.06 11.71 -17.66
CA PHE A 282 2.80 11.71 -16.41
C PHE A 282 1.79 11.81 -15.26
N SER A 283 1.84 10.85 -14.35
CA SER A 283 1.05 10.86 -13.11
C SER A 283 1.80 11.63 -12.03
N THR A 284 1.08 12.51 -11.33
CA THR A 284 1.60 13.31 -10.22
C THR A 284 0.50 13.63 -9.22
N THR A 285 0.90 13.94 -8.01
CA THR A 285 0.04 14.53 -6.99
C THR A 285 0.25 16.04 -6.98
N LEU A 286 -0.84 16.81 -6.87
CA LEU A 286 -0.80 18.25 -6.61
C LEU A 286 -1.11 18.47 -5.12
N ASP A 287 -0.08 18.85 -4.35
CA ASP A 287 -0.05 18.91 -2.88
C ASP A 287 -0.24 20.32 -2.29
N PHE A 288 -0.20 21.38 -3.11
CA PHE A 288 -0.41 22.79 -2.74
C PHE A 288 0.50 23.36 -1.63
N ASP A 289 1.47 22.59 -1.15
CA ASP A 289 2.33 22.88 -0.01
C ASP A 289 3.28 24.07 -0.25
N ASP A 290 3.62 24.32 -1.50
CA ASP A 290 4.49 25.41 -1.93
C ASP A 290 3.73 26.71 -2.24
N VAL A 291 2.39 26.71 -2.17
CA VAL A 291 1.57 27.89 -2.45
C VAL A 291 1.78 28.93 -1.34
N PRO A 292 2.21 30.17 -1.66
CA PRO A 292 2.49 31.17 -0.64
C PRO A 292 1.25 31.57 0.19
N THR A 293 1.39 31.52 1.50
CA THR A 293 0.38 32.01 2.45
C THR A 293 0.87 33.24 3.22
N ASP A 294 -0.03 34.14 3.56
CA ASP A 294 0.27 35.27 4.42
C ASP A 294 0.74 34.79 5.82
N VAL A 295 1.84 35.34 6.30
CA VAL A 295 2.51 34.89 7.54
C VAL A 295 1.69 35.20 8.79
N ILE A 296 0.81 36.21 8.72
CA ILE A 296 0.02 36.69 9.86
C ILE A 296 -1.29 35.93 9.98
N THR A 297 -1.91 35.56 8.86
CA THR A 297 -3.24 34.92 8.82
C THR A 297 -3.17 33.43 8.49
N GLY A 298 -2.08 32.96 7.87
CA GLY A 298 -1.97 31.61 7.34
C GLY A 298 -2.83 31.39 6.08
N ILE A 299 -3.34 32.45 5.44
CA ILE A 299 -4.25 32.36 4.29
C ILE A 299 -3.53 32.86 3.04
N GLY A 300 -3.67 32.12 1.94
CA GLY A 300 -3.11 32.43 0.62
C GLY A 300 -4.18 32.40 -0.47
N ALA A 301 -3.93 33.11 -1.56
CA ALA A 301 -4.77 33.05 -2.74
C ALA A 301 -4.23 32.01 -3.72
N ILE A 302 -5.13 31.25 -4.34
CA ILE A 302 -4.80 30.35 -5.45
C ILE A 302 -5.70 30.68 -6.64
N SER A 303 -5.07 31.02 -7.76
CA SER A 303 -5.76 31.19 -9.05
C SER A 303 -5.24 30.21 -10.08
N THR A 304 -3.95 29.90 -10.03
CA THR A 304 -3.30 28.95 -10.93
C THR A 304 -2.24 28.19 -10.15
N TYR A 305 -2.22 26.87 -10.28
CA TYR A 305 -1.22 26.00 -9.68
C TYR A 305 -0.89 24.87 -10.66
N SER A 306 0.39 24.60 -10.86
CA SER A 306 0.88 23.70 -11.91
C SER A 306 0.24 24.08 -13.26
N TYR A 307 -0.50 23.14 -13.87
CA TYR A 307 -1.19 23.28 -15.15
C TYR A 307 -2.70 23.55 -15.03
N MET A 308 -3.19 23.94 -13.84
CA MET A 308 -4.62 24.10 -13.56
C MET A 308 -4.95 25.50 -13.06
N ASN A 309 -6.12 26.00 -13.45
CA ASN A 309 -6.72 27.22 -12.94
C ASN A 309 -7.81 26.89 -11.92
N PHE A 310 -7.65 27.41 -10.70
CA PHE A 310 -8.55 27.17 -9.57
C PHE A 310 -9.50 28.35 -9.37
N SER A 311 -10.73 28.08 -8.96
CA SER A 311 -11.73 29.07 -8.61
C SER A 311 -12.56 28.56 -7.44
N GLY A 312 -12.98 29.47 -6.55
CA GLY A 312 -13.72 29.07 -5.34
C GLY A 312 -12.85 28.42 -4.26
N PHE A 313 -11.52 28.56 -4.34
CA PHE A 313 -10.58 28.04 -3.35
C PHE A 313 -9.74 29.14 -2.72
N THR A 314 -9.27 28.86 -1.52
CA THR A 314 -8.25 29.62 -0.81
C THR A 314 -7.26 28.63 -0.23
N THR A 315 -5.97 28.94 -0.30
CA THR A 315 -4.94 28.11 0.32
C THR A 315 -4.86 28.44 1.80
N VAL A 316 -4.80 27.43 2.66
CA VAL A 316 -4.72 27.62 4.11
C VAL A 316 -3.57 26.82 4.67
N LYS A 317 -2.68 27.52 5.37
CA LYS A 317 -1.64 26.93 6.20
C LYS A 317 -2.24 26.46 7.52
N ILE A 318 -2.61 25.19 7.58
CA ILE A 318 -3.57 24.67 8.57
C ILE A 318 -3.18 24.95 10.01
N ILE A 319 -1.95 24.59 10.42
CA ILE A 319 -1.50 24.77 11.81
C ILE A 319 -1.47 26.25 12.21
N ALA A 320 -1.05 27.13 11.29
CA ALA A 320 -0.98 28.55 11.55
C ALA A 320 -2.38 29.14 11.67
N ALA A 321 -3.26 28.85 10.71
CA ALA A 321 -4.63 29.34 10.68
C ALA A 321 -5.45 28.85 11.90
N ALA A 322 -5.27 27.59 12.32
CA ALA A 322 -5.92 27.03 13.50
C ALA A 322 -5.43 27.69 14.79
N SER A 323 -4.11 27.88 14.93
CA SER A 323 -3.52 28.56 16.10
C SER A 323 -4.00 30.00 16.25
N LEU A 324 -4.38 30.63 15.14
CA LEU A 324 -4.91 31.99 15.07
C LEU A 324 -6.44 32.05 15.18
N GLY A 325 -7.13 30.91 15.26
CA GLY A 325 -8.59 30.82 15.31
C GLY A 325 -9.29 31.22 14.00
N SER A 326 -8.56 31.23 12.88
CA SER A 326 -9.12 31.52 11.56
C SER A 326 -9.88 30.32 10.97
N ILE A 327 -9.58 29.11 11.45
CA ILE A 327 -10.30 27.86 11.22
C ILE A 327 -10.54 27.16 12.57
N SER A 328 -11.44 26.17 12.65
CA SER A 328 -11.68 25.45 13.91
C SER A 328 -10.41 24.75 14.40
N ILE A 329 -10.28 24.49 15.71
CA ILE A 329 -9.20 23.62 16.20
C ILE A 329 -9.43 22.16 15.79
N HIS A 330 -10.69 21.79 15.53
CA HIS A 330 -11.05 20.49 14.93
C HIS A 330 -10.68 20.47 13.43
N ASP A 331 -10.61 21.66 12.81
CA ASP A 331 -9.96 22.09 11.57
C ASP A 331 -8.49 21.68 11.33
N ALA A 332 -7.76 21.43 12.44
CA ALA A 332 -6.34 21.75 12.54
C ALA A 332 -5.36 20.62 12.20
N ASP A 333 -5.86 19.40 11.97
CA ASP A 333 -5.07 18.19 11.69
C ASP A 333 -5.27 17.67 10.25
N ARG A 334 -5.67 18.56 9.33
CA ARG A 334 -6.33 18.19 8.06
C ARG A 334 -5.53 18.45 6.79
N ALA A 335 -4.22 18.20 6.84
CA ALA A 335 -3.37 18.06 5.66
C ALA A 335 -2.54 16.78 5.81
N SER A 336 -2.65 15.88 4.83
CA SER A 336 -1.97 14.58 4.78
C SER A 336 -0.45 14.72 4.71
N SER A 337 0.02 15.88 4.25
CA SER A 337 1.41 16.34 4.32
C SER A 337 1.40 17.84 4.68
N LYS A 338 2.38 18.35 5.45
CA LYS A 338 2.34 19.75 5.94
C LYS A 338 3.02 20.68 4.91
N PRO A 339 2.53 21.94 4.71
CA PRO A 339 1.66 22.66 5.62
C PRO A 339 0.34 23.25 5.05
N ASN A 340 0.02 23.09 3.77
CA ASN A 340 -1.10 23.81 3.14
C ASN A 340 -2.14 22.89 2.50
N ALA A 341 -3.42 23.31 2.51
CA ALA A 341 -4.49 22.67 1.73
C ALA A 341 -5.42 23.72 1.11
N LEU A 342 -6.36 23.29 0.25
CA LEU A 342 -7.35 24.18 -0.34
C LEU A 342 -8.67 24.13 0.42
N PHE A 343 -9.10 25.28 0.92
CA PHE A 343 -10.40 25.44 1.56
C PHE A 343 -11.36 26.03 0.55
N SER A 344 -12.54 25.42 0.42
CA SER A 344 -13.60 25.97 -0.41
C SER A 344 -14.05 27.31 0.16
N THR A 345 -14.30 28.28 -0.72
CA THR A 345 -14.81 29.59 -0.31
C THR A 345 -16.28 29.47 0.06
N SER A 346 -16.56 29.02 1.28
CA SER A 346 -17.91 29.07 1.82
C SER A 346 -18.23 30.45 2.40
N VAL A 347 -19.52 30.72 2.49
CA VAL A 347 -20.14 32.02 2.73
C VAL A 347 -19.57 32.76 3.95
N ARG A 348 -18.66 33.72 3.72
CA ARG A 348 -18.50 34.86 4.64
C ARG A 348 -18.96 36.20 4.08
N HIS A 349 -19.30 36.30 2.78
CA HIS A 349 -19.58 37.59 2.13
C HIS A 349 -20.65 37.56 1.01
N GLY A 350 -21.57 36.60 1.04
CA GLY A 350 -22.78 36.65 0.18
C GLY A 350 -22.58 36.46 -1.32
N ARG A 351 -21.45 35.88 -1.77
CA ARG A 351 -21.27 35.41 -3.16
C ARG A 351 -20.85 33.95 -3.18
N LYS A 352 -21.67 33.11 -3.82
CA LYS A 352 -21.46 31.67 -4.03
C LYS A 352 -20.47 31.47 -5.18
N ALA A 353 -19.20 31.28 -4.87
CA ALA A 353 -18.21 30.92 -5.88
C ALA A 353 -18.08 29.40 -5.89
N ARG A 354 -18.45 28.76 -7.00
CA ARG A 354 -18.32 27.30 -7.17
C ARG A 354 -16.84 26.91 -7.12
N SER A 355 -16.54 25.95 -6.25
CA SER A 355 -15.22 25.36 -6.13
C SER A 355 -14.95 24.46 -7.33
N ARG A 356 -14.02 24.87 -8.18
CA ARG A 356 -13.70 24.17 -9.42
C ARG A 356 -12.26 24.38 -9.83
N TRP A 357 -11.73 23.44 -10.62
CA TRP A 357 -10.48 23.62 -11.34
C TRP A 357 -10.61 23.24 -12.81
N VAL A 358 -9.86 23.95 -13.64
CA VAL A 358 -9.91 23.87 -15.11
C VAL A 358 -8.50 23.74 -15.65
N ALA A 359 -8.29 22.84 -16.60
CA ALA A 359 -7.04 22.69 -17.32
C ALA A 359 -6.63 24.01 -18.00
N ASP A 360 -5.41 24.48 -17.75
CA ASP A 360 -4.80 25.56 -18.53
C ASP A 360 -4.23 24.96 -19.82
N THR A 361 -5.10 24.80 -20.82
CA THR A 361 -4.76 24.19 -22.11
C THR A 361 -3.52 24.84 -22.74
N ALA A 362 -3.36 26.16 -22.63
CA ALA A 362 -2.21 26.86 -23.20
C ALA A 362 -0.90 26.45 -22.51
N LYS A 363 -0.89 26.35 -21.17
CA LYS A 363 0.28 25.87 -20.41
C LYS A 363 0.56 24.39 -20.67
N LEU A 364 -0.47 23.55 -20.69
CA LEU A 364 -0.35 22.12 -20.97
C LEU A 364 0.26 21.91 -22.36
N HIS A 365 -0.29 22.56 -23.39
CA HIS A 365 0.22 22.47 -24.76
C HIS A 365 1.66 22.94 -24.89
N SER A 366 2.03 24.00 -24.16
CA SER A 366 3.39 24.53 -24.13
C SER A 366 4.37 23.56 -23.46
N ALA A 367 3.90 22.75 -22.52
CA ALA A 367 4.65 21.69 -21.85
C ALA A 367 4.62 20.33 -22.59
N GLY A 368 3.93 20.25 -23.74
CA GLY A 368 3.81 19.00 -24.52
C GLY A 368 2.71 18.06 -24.02
N HIS A 369 1.80 18.56 -23.18
CA HIS A 369 0.66 17.82 -22.67
C HIS A 369 -0.63 18.18 -23.41
N SER A 370 -1.60 17.28 -23.35
CA SER A 370 -2.96 17.47 -23.85
C SER A 370 -3.72 18.48 -23.00
N GLY A 371 -4.72 19.13 -23.59
CA GLY A 371 -5.66 19.99 -22.87
C GLY A 371 -6.56 19.23 -21.88
N PHE A 372 -6.45 17.90 -21.83
CA PHE A 372 -7.20 17.00 -20.96
C PHE A 372 -6.28 16.23 -20.02
N PHE A 373 -6.85 15.71 -18.94
CA PHE A 373 -6.17 14.92 -17.92
C PHE A 373 -7.08 13.79 -17.40
N ASN A 374 -6.52 12.81 -16.70
CA ASN A 374 -7.31 11.87 -15.89
C ASN A 374 -7.25 12.28 -14.42
N LEU A 375 -8.41 12.30 -13.74
CA LEU A 375 -8.52 12.49 -12.30
C LEU A 375 -8.59 11.13 -11.62
N ASN A 376 -7.53 10.75 -10.90
CA ASN A 376 -7.39 9.41 -10.32
C ASN A 376 -7.88 9.36 -8.87
N GLY A 377 -7.67 10.43 -8.11
CA GLY A 377 -8.04 10.49 -6.70
C GLY A 377 -7.85 11.86 -6.09
N LEU A 378 -8.36 12.05 -4.88
CA LEU A 378 -8.24 13.29 -4.11
C LEU A 378 -8.50 13.05 -2.63
N TYR A 379 -7.91 13.86 -1.77
CA TYR A 379 -8.28 13.98 -0.36
C TYR A 379 -9.33 15.06 -0.19
N ILE A 380 -10.45 14.74 0.47
CA ILE A 380 -11.51 15.72 0.73
C ILE A 380 -12.21 15.50 2.05
N GLU A 381 -12.62 16.58 2.68
CA GLU A 381 -13.37 16.57 3.93
C GLU A 381 -14.34 17.75 4.04
N PRO A 382 -15.55 17.58 4.59
CA PRO A 382 -16.36 18.70 5.05
C PRO A 382 -15.77 19.41 6.27
N LEU A 383 -15.85 20.75 6.27
CA LEU A 383 -15.41 21.58 7.38
C LEU A 383 -16.54 21.78 8.41
N GLY A 384 -16.18 21.88 9.69
CA GLY A 384 -17.14 22.06 10.77
C GLY A 384 -17.95 20.81 11.13
N GLU A 385 -19.00 21.01 11.92
CA GLU A 385 -19.85 19.92 12.42
C GLU A 385 -20.88 19.51 11.36
N VAL A 386 -20.71 18.32 10.78
CA VAL A 386 -21.46 17.88 9.61
C VAL A 386 -22.82 17.31 9.99
N PRO A 387 -23.91 17.71 9.30
CA PRO A 387 -25.22 17.10 9.49
C PRO A 387 -25.27 15.70 8.86
N ARG A 388 -26.17 14.87 9.37
CA ARG A 388 -26.43 13.55 8.79
C ARG A 388 -26.93 13.71 7.37
N GLY A 389 -26.37 12.95 6.45
CA GLY A 389 -26.79 12.94 5.06
C GLY A 389 -26.15 14.02 4.20
N LEU A 390 -25.16 14.77 4.70
CA LEU A 390 -24.37 15.63 3.82
C LEU A 390 -23.78 14.80 2.66
N ILE A 391 -23.94 15.31 1.46
CA ILE A 391 -23.43 14.72 0.23
C ILE A 391 -22.45 15.68 -0.41
N PHE A 392 -21.29 15.14 -0.80
CA PHE A 392 -20.43 15.78 -1.79
C PHE A 392 -20.69 15.13 -3.14
N GLU A 393 -20.90 15.94 -4.15
CA GLU A 393 -21.09 15.52 -5.52
C GLU A 393 -19.92 16.06 -6.34
N ILE A 394 -19.13 15.15 -6.92
CA ILE A 394 -17.95 15.47 -7.72
C ILE A 394 -18.32 15.25 -9.17
N VAL A 395 -18.21 16.31 -9.97
CA VAL A 395 -18.55 16.28 -11.39
C VAL A 395 -17.33 16.65 -12.22
N ALA A 396 -16.88 15.72 -13.06
CA ALA A 396 -15.76 15.91 -13.97
C ALA A 396 -16.25 15.93 -15.42
N TRP A 397 -15.80 16.92 -16.19
CA TRP A 397 -16.30 17.21 -17.52
C TRP A 397 -15.20 17.10 -18.56
N GLU A 398 -15.52 16.49 -19.69
CA GLU A 398 -14.81 16.69 -20.96
C GLU A 398 -15.58 17.75 -21.76
N ILE A 399 -15.06 18.97 -21.82
CA ILE A 399 -15.59 20.05 -22.64
C ILE A 399 -14.73 20.22 -23.89
N ARG A 400 -15.34 20.06 -25.07
CA ARG A 400 -14.74 20.38 -26.38
C ARG A 400 -15.59 21.43 -27.07
N ASP A 401 -14.96 22.48 -27.60
CA ASP A 401 -15.64 23.53 -28.37
C ASP A 401 -16.86 24.15 -27.64
N SER A 402 -16.76 24.29 -26.32
CA SER A 402 -17.83 24.77 -25.42
C SER A 402 -19.03 23.82 -25.23
N GLU A 403 -18.92 22.57 -25.68
CA GLU A 403 -19.91 21.51 -25.49
C GLU A 403 -19.39 20.39 -24.59
N ALA A 404 -20.24 19.88 -23.70
CA ALA A 404 -19.92 18.74 -22.85
C ALA A 404 -20.02 17.43 -23.65
N GLN A 405 -18.89 16.76 -23.84
CA GLN A 405 -18.78 15.48 -24.54
C GLN A 405 -19.00 14.31 -23.59
N ASN A 406 -18.35 14.37 -22.41
CA ASN A 406 -18.51 13.39 -21.35
C ASN A 406 -18.69 14.10 -20.00
N VAL A 407 -19.53 13.51 -19.14
CA VAL A 407 -19.80 14.00 -17.80
C VAL A 407 -19.74 12.81 -16.84
N TYR A 408 -18.80 12.87 -15.92
CA TYR A 408 -18.63 11.89 -14.86
C TYR A 408 -19.15 12.48 -13.56
N ASN A 409 -20.08 11.79 -12.92
CA ASN A 409 -20.65 12.20 -11.66
C ASN A 409 -20.46 11.08 -10.64
N THR A 410 -20.01 11.41 -9.44
CA THR A 410 -20.01 10.52 -8.28
C THR A 410 -20.38 11.30 -7.03
N TRP A 411 -20.86 10.61 -6.01
CA TRP A 411 -21.20 11.21 -4.74
C TRP A 411 -20.59 10.48 -3.54
N ILE A 412 -20.28 11.26 -2.51
CA ILE A 412 -19.80 10.82 -1.21
C ILE A 412 -20.89 11.19 -0.20
N ALA A 413 -21.43 10.21 0.52
CA ALA A 413 -22.50 10.43 1.48
C ALA A 413 -22.00 10.25 2.93
N TYR A 414 -22.08 11.31 3.71
CA TYR A 414 -21.73 11.32 5.13
C TYR A 414 -22.95 10.91 5.96
N THR A 415 -22.90 9.69 6.50
CA THR A 415 -24.06 9.08 7.19
C THR A 415 -24.05 9.27 8.71
N LYS A 416 -22.97 9.84 9.26
CA LYS A 416 -22.79 10.16 10.68
C LYS A 416 -22.78 11.67 10.87
N GLU A 417 -23.42 12.14 11.94
CA GLU A 417 -23.34 13.53 12.39
C GLU A 417 -22.00 13.80 13.10
N GLY A 418 -21.57 15.05 13.08
CA GLY A 418 -20.36 15.50 13.80
C GLY A 418 -19.19 15.80 12.87
N TYR A 419 -18.03 16.04 13.45
CA TYR A 419 -16.79 16.23 12.70
C TYR A 419 -16.43 14.95 11.94
N GLN A 420 -16.02 15.10 10.69
CA GLN A 420 -15.50 14.01 9.88
C GLN A 420 -13.97 14.05 9.90
N ASP A 421 -13.37 12.98 9.40
CA ASP A 421 -11.93 12.90 9.15
C ASP A 421 -11.69 13.04 7.65
N MET A 422 -10.56 13.63 7.26
CA MET A 422 -10.11 13.69 5.87
C MET A 422 -10.01 12.29 5.29
N GLN A 423 -10.56 12.08 4.10
CA GLN A 423 -10.55 10.78 3.44
C GLN A 423 -9.99 10.90 2.03
N TYR A 424 -9.15 9.94 1.67
CA TYR A 424 -8.76 9.73 0.29
C TYR A 424 -9.86 8.98 -0.44
N TYR A 425 -10.26 9.51 -1.60
CA TYR A 425 -11.18 8.85 -2.52
C TYR A 425 -10.41 8.42 -3.76
N ASP A 426 -10.18 7.11 -3.90
CA ASP A 426 -9.71 6.50 -5.13
C ASP A 426 -10.84 6.51 -6.16
N LEU A 427 -10.78 7.44 -7.10
CA LEU A 427 -11.84 7.62 -8.09
C LEU A 427 -11.74 6.58 -9.23
N THR A 428 -10.62 5.84 -9.32
CA THR A 428 -10.47 4.73 -10.27
C THR A 428 -11.34 3.52 -9.91
N MET A 429 -11.78 3.44 -8.65
CA MET A 429 -12.65 2.36 -8.15
C MET A 429 -14.03 2.35 -8.83
N PHE A 430 -14.48 3.48 -9.40
CA PHE A 430 -15.76 3.60 -10.11
C PHE A 430 -15.71 3.04 -11.54
N GLY A 431 -14.64 2.31 -11.90
CA GLY A 431 -14.42 1.66 -13.18
C GLY A 431 -13.39 2.39 -14.03
N GLY A 432 -12.67 1.66 -14.90
CA GLY A 432 -11.52 2.18 -15.67
C GLY A 432 -11.81 3.28 -16.71
N SER A 433 -12.99 3.88 -16.67
CA SER A 433 -13.44 4.98 -17.53
C SER A 433 -13.82 6.25 -16.76
N TRP A 434 -14.04 6.21 -15.45
CA TRP A 434 -14.45 7.39 -14.69
C TRP A 434 -13.31 8.42 -14.63
N GLY A 435 -13.63 9.70 -14.82
CA GLY A 435 -12.67 10.80 -14.66
C GLY A 435 -11.57 10.85 -15.72
N ARG A 436 -11.73 10.14 -16.86
CA ARG A 436 -10.72 10.12 -17.94
C ARG A 436 -10.97 11.21 -18.97
N LYS A 437 -9.89 11.77 -19.51
CA LYS A 437 -9.91 12.81 -20.56
C LYS A 437 -10.80 14.01 -20.20
N VAL A 438 -10.78 14.44 -18.95
CA VAL A 438 -11.53 15.60 -18.48
C VAL A 438 -10.66 16.86 -18.55
N ASN A 439 -11.28 18.02 -18.57
CA ASN A 439 -10.60 19.31 -18.49
C ASN A 439 -11.22 20.28 -17.47
N ILE A 440 -12.32 19.88 -16.81
CA ILE A 440 -12.96 20.63 -15.73
C ILE A 440 -13.39 19.66 -14.64
N VAL A 441 -13.24 20.04 -13.38
CA VAL A 441 -13.85 19.34 -12.25
C VAL A 441 -14.51 20.36 -11.31
N GLU A 442 -15.73 20.03 -10.87
CA GLU A 442 -16.53 20.82 -9.93
C GLU A 442 -16.93 19.94 -8.75
N ILE A 443 -17.06 20.55 -7.57
CA ILE A 443 -17.55 19.89 -6.36
C ILE A 443 -18.76 20.66 -5.83
N PHE A 444 -19.84 19.95 -5.59
CA PHE A 444 -21.09 20.45 -5.01
C PHE A 444 -21.33 19.77 -3.68
N THR A 445 -21.97 20.49 -2.76
CA THR A 445 -22.30 19.93 -1.44
C THR A 445 -23.75 20.24 -1.08
N TRP A 446 -24.50 19.23 -0.62
CA TRP A 446 -25.93 19.34 -0.35
C TRP A 446 -26.41 18.29 0.66
N VAL A 447 -27.54 18.53 1.32
CA VAL A 447 -28.17 17.59 2.28
C VAL A 447 -29.56 17.20 1.75
N PRO A 448 -29.90 15.91 1.61
CA PRO A 448 -31.25 15.46 1.29
C PRO A 448 -32.15 15.64 2.52
N ASP A 449 -33.28 16.34 2.35
CA ASP A 449 -34.27 16.67 3.38
C ASP A 449 -33.83 17.67 4.47
N GLU A 450 -34.01 18.96 4.19
CA GLU A 450 -34.62 19.91 5.12
C GLU A 450 -34.98 21.18 4.32
N ASP A 451 -36.04 21.89 4.72
CA ASP A 451 -36.41 23.23 4.23
C ASP A 451 -35.33 24.32 4.51
N GLN A 452 -34.08 23.91 4.73
CA GLN A 452 -32.92 24.77 4.87
C GLN A 452 -32.32 25.07 3.50
N LYS A 453 -32.64 26.26 3.02
CA LYS A 453 -31.89 26.96 1.99
C LYS A 453 -30.44 27.11 2.46
N GLU A 454 -29.56 26.19 2.08
CA GLU A 454 -28.36 26.50 1.29
C GLU A 454 -27.55 25.24 0.97
N PRO A 455 -27.58 24.73 -0.28
CA PRO A 455 -26.45 23.93 -0.79
C PRO A 455 -25.20 24.81 -0.78
N ASP A 456 -24.01 24.22 -0.57
CA ASP A 456 -22.66 24.82 -0.45
C ASP A 456 -22.05 24.79 0.99
N TRP A 457 -22.09 23.61 1.62
CA TRP A 457 -21.27 23.26 2.80
C TRP A 457 -19.77 23.37 2.49
N ALA A 458 -19.03 24.00 3.40
CA ALA A 458 -17.60 24.24 3.29
C ALA A 458 -16.79 22.93 3.34
N PHE A 459 -15.68 22.85 2.63
CA PHE A 459 -14.86 21.65 2.57
C PHE A 459 -13.38 21.98 2.36
N CYS A 460 -12.52 21.05 2.78
CA CYS A 460 -11.10 21.02 2.50
C CYS A 460 -10.84 20.04 1.36
N LEU A 461 -9.92 20.39 0.47
CA LEU A 461 -9.43 19.59 -0.64
C LEU A 461 -7.90 19.58 -0.59
N ASP A 462 -7.30 18.41 -0.69
CA ASP A 462 -5.85 18.23 -0.65
C ASP A 462 -5.41 17.11 -1.61
N ASP A 463 -4.11 17.08 -1.93
CA ASP A 463 -3.44 16.00 -2.68
C ASP A 463 -4.25 15.45 -3.87
N LEU A 464 -4.29 16.20 -4.98
CA LEU A 464 -4.99 15.76 -6.21
C LEU A 464 -4.12 14.82 -7.03
N ASP A 465 -4.54 13.56 -7.17
CA ASP A 465 -3.86 12.59 -8.04
C ASP A 465 -4.34 12.71 -9.48
N ILE A 466 -3.44 13.17 -10.35
CA ILE A 466 -3.75 13.52 -11.73
C ILE A 466 -2.76 12.85 -12.69
N GLU A 467 -3.26 12.34 -13.81
CA GLU A 467 -2.45 11.93 -14.96
C GLU A 467 -2.61 12.96 -16.08
N PHE A 468 -1.56 13.72 -16.36
CA PHE A 468 -1.51 14.60 -17.53
C PHE A 468 -1.32 13.77 -18.79
N LEU A 469 -2.08 14.03 -19.84
CA LEU A 469 -2.07 13.25 -21.07
C LEU A 469 -1.06 13.84 -22.10
N ASP A 470 -0.61 13.04 -23.07
CA ASP A 470 0.25 13.57 -24.16
C ASP A 470 -0.55 14.45 -25.12
N ARG A 471 0.05 15.56 -25.59
CA ARG A 471 -0.60 16.53 -26.49
C ARG A 471 -1.22 15.91 -27.73
N ARG A 472 -0.66 14.82 -28.25
CA ARG A 472 -1.18 14.12 -29.44
C ARG A 472 -2.56 13.51 -29.24
N LEU A 473 -3.07 13.45 -28.01
CA LEU A 473 -4.42 12.96 -27.68
C LEU A 473 -5.52 14.04 -27.85
N ASP A 474 -5.15 15.27 -28.17
CA ASP A 474 -6.10 16.35 -28.48
C ASP A 474 -6.64 16.28 -29.92
N GLU A 475 -5.82 15.74 -30.83
CA GLU A 475 -6.15 15.45 -32.24
C GLU A 475 -6.98 14.17 -32.36
#